data_AF-A0AAD7J731-F1
#
_entry.id   AF-A0AAD7J731-F1
#
_cell.length_a   1.000
_cell.length_b   1.000
_cell.length_c   1.000
_cell.angle_alpha   90.00
_cell.angle_beta   90.00
_cell.angle_gamma   90.00
#
_symmetry.space_group_name_H-M   'P 1'
#
loop_
_entity.id
_entity.type
_entity.pdbx_description
1 polymer ?
#
loop_
_entity_poly.entity_id
_entity_poly.type
_entity_poly.pdbx_seq_one_letter_code
_entity_poly.pdbx_strand_id
1 'polypeptide(L)'
;MAPAEYFLRLQHGITGGFAPPTPDAIYTVTQPLNQTKLAITAAVRESGTPSLQEAAPKSVDHDDSTTALVDELHGILKTIPMEDPKGSEDIYGMDTSIAWGSDDLEWYNGGPQGCGGGNSTVKATEEDKAKFKRAVEIVNQLVNKAE
;
A
#
# COMPACT_ATOMS: atom_id res chain seq x y z
N MET A 1 -16.16 -8.28 -1.90
CA MET A 1 -15.99 -7.56 -3.15
C MET A 1 -15.59 -6.15 -2.81
N ALA A 2 -14.53 -5.67 -3.44
CA ALA A 2 -14.04 -4.32 -3.31
C ALA A 2 -15.04 -3.33 -3.94
N PRO A 3 -15.07 -2.07 -3.47
CA PRO A 3 -15.96 -1.07 -4.03
C PRO A 3 -15.63 -0.68 -5.47
N ALA A 4 -16.60 -0.05 -6.14
CA ALA A 4 -16.46 0.40 -7.53
C ALA A 4 -15.50 1.60 -7.69
N GLU A 5 -15.18 2.29 -6.58
CA GLU A 5 -14.23 3.39 -6.52
C GLU A 5 -13.30 3.19 -5.32
N TYR A 6 -11.99 3.26 -5.56
CA TYR A 6 -11.01 3.17 -4.50
C TYR A 6 -9.67 3.79 -4.92
N PHE A 7 -8.88 4.13 -3.90
CA PHE A 7 -7.51 4.57 -3.99
C PHE A 7 -6.62 3.63 -3.18
N LEU A 8 -5.50 3.23 -3.76
CA LEU A 8 -4.50 2.39 -3.13
C LEU A 8 -3.11 2.98 -3.38
N ARG A 9 -2.29 3.04 -2.33
CA ARG A 9 -0.89 3.45 -2.40
C ARG A 9 -0.02 2.45 -1.65
N LEU A 10 0.99 1.92 -2.32
CA LEU A 10 2.06 1.12 -1.73
C LEU A 10 3.36 1.94 -1.75
N GLN A 11 4.03 2.05 -0.61
CA GLN A 11 5.32 2.72 -0.49
C GLN A 11 6.35 1.80 0.13
N HIS A 12 7.49 1.60 -0.54
CA HIS A 12 8.68 0.93 0.00
C HIS A 12 9.71 1.97 0.48
N GLY A 13 10.59 1.61 1.42
CA GLY A 13 11.56 2.55 1.99
C GLY A 13 10.93 3.49 3.01
N ILE A 14 10.08 2.97 3.89
CA ILE A 14 9.47 3.73 5.00
C ILE A 14 10.30 3.69 6.28
N THR A 15 11.28 2.78 6.37
CA THR A 15 12.17 2.63 7.51
C THR A 15 13.07 3.86 7.59
N GLY A 16 12.72 4.78 8.49
CA GLY A 16 13.48 5.98 8.79
C GLY A 16 13.78 6.06 10.28
N GLY A 17 15.05 6.30 10.61
CA GLY A 17 15.47 6.61 11.98
C GLY A 17 15.17 8.07 12.33
N PHE A 18 16.22 8.88 12.53
CA PHE A 18 16.09 10.32 12.81
C PHE A 18 15.85 11.17 11.54
N ALA A 19 16.24 10.66 10.37
CA ALA A 19 16.02 11.32 9.09
C ALA A 19 14.67 10.89 8.49
N PRO A 20 13.99 11.78 7.73
CA PRO A 20 12.85 11.39 6.93
C PRO A 20 13.24 10.19 6.04
N PRO A 21 12.40 9.15 5.94
CA PRO A 21 12.61 8.02 5.07
C PRO A 21 12.73 8.52 3.67
N THR A 22 13.65 7.89 2.98
CA THR A 22 13.91 8.10 1.59
C THR A 22 13.22 6.94 0.88
N PRO A 23 11.98 7.11 0.36
CA PRO A 23 11.23 6.00 -0.21
C PRO A 23 11.95 5.47 -1.44
N ASP A 24 11.97 4.15 -1.62
CA ASP A 24 12.60 3.51 -2.78
C ASP A 24 11.62 3.36 -3.94
N ALA A 25 10.34 3.14 -3.62
CA ALA A 25 9.28 3.06 -4.60
C ALA A 25 7.95 3.52 -4.02
N ILE A 26 7.15 4.22 -4.82
CA ILE A 26 5.76 4.56 -4.54
C ILE A 26 4.94 4.07 -5.73
N TYR A 27 3.99 3.19 -5.48
CA TYR A 27 3.01 2.74 -6.46
C TYR A 27 1.64 3.25 -6.03
N THR A 28 0.92 3.86 -6.97
CA THR A 28 -0.44 4.34 -6.75
C THR A 28 -1.36 3.67 -7.75
N VAL A 29 -2.43 3.07 -7.26
CA VAL A 29 -3.48 2.42 -8.05
C VAL A 29 -4.78 3.11 -7.72
N THR A 30 -5.43 3.68 -8.74
CA THR A 30 -6.72 4.35 -8.60
C THR A 30 -7.73 3.68 -9.51
N GLN A 31 -8.88 3.34 -8.94
CA GLN A 31 -10.07 2.92 -9.69
C GLN A 31 -11.08 4.06 -9.62
N PRO A 32 -11.20 4.89 -10.69
CA PRO A 32 -12.21 5.93 -10.71
C PRO A 32 -13.61 5.34 -10.94
N LEU A 33 -14.62 6.03 -10.44
CA LEU A 33 -16.02 5.65 -10.67
C LEU A 33 -16.33 5.58 -12.19
N ASN A 34 -17.01 4.52 -12.61
CA ASN A 34 -17.43 4.26 -14.00
C ASN A 34 -16.28 4.09 -15.02
N GLN A 35 -15.06 3.78 -14.59
CA GLN A 35 -13.96 3.42 -15.49
C GLN A 35 -13.77 1.91 -15.58
N THR A 36 -13.46 1.39 -16.76
CA THR A 36 -13.16 -0.03 -16.97
C THR A 36 -11.67 -0.35 -16.80
N LYS A 37 -10.84 0.66 -16.55
CA LYS A 37 -9.40 0.54 -16.38
C LYS A 37 -8.96 1.16 -15.06
N LEU A 38 -8.01 0.50 -14.43
CA LEU A 38 -7.26 1.00 -13.29
C LEU A 38 -6.17 1.94 -13.79
N ALA A 39 -6.04 3.11 -13.17
CA ALA A 39 -4.92 4.00 -13.38
C ALA A 39 -3.79 3.64 -12.41
N ILE A 40 -2.60 3.35 -12.94
CA ILE A 40 -1.43 2.98 -12.13
C ILE A 40 -0.32 3.98 -12.40
N THR A 41 0.19 4.62 -11.35
CA THR A 41 1.41 5.42 -11.41
C THR A 41 2.48 4.81 -10.51
N ALA A 42 3.73 4.92 -10.93
CA ALA A 42 4.88 4.45 -10.19
C ALA A 42 5.92 5.56 -10.11
N ALA A 43 6.55 5.71 -8.96
CA ALA A 43 7.73 6.54 -8.80
C ALA A 43 8.78 5.70 -8.10
N VAL A 44 9.95 5.51 -8.72
CA VAL A 44 11.01 4.61 -8.22
C VAL A 44 12.31 5.39 -8.15
N ARG A 45 13.09 5.19 -7.08
CA ARG A 45 14.43 5.75 -6.95
C ARG A 45 15.40 4.79 -7.63
N GLU A 46 16.08 5.29 -8.66
CA GLU A 46 17.16 4.53 -9.28
C GLU A 46 18.39 4.51 -8.37
N SER A 47 19.07 3.36 -8.31
CA SER A 47 20.29 3.20 -7.52
C SER A 47 21.33 4.27 -7.88
N GLY A 48 21.80 5.01 -6.88
CA GLY A 48 22.76 6.10 -7.05
C GLY A 48 22.17 7.48 -7.30
N THR A 49 20.83 7.61 -7.38
CA THR A 49 20.15 8.90 -7.45
C THR A 49 19.42 9.22 -6.14
N PRO A 50 19.37 10.48 -5.69
CA PRO A 50 18.64 10.84 -4.47
C PRO A 50 17.12 10.96 -4.69
N SER A 51 16.69 11.17 -5.95
CA SER A 51 15.31 11.50 -6.30
C SER A 51 14.50 10.30 -6.77
N LEU A 52 13.21 10.30 -6.44
CA LEU A 52 12.22 9.43 -7.06
C LEU A 52 11.98 9.89 -8.50
N GLN A 53 12.08 8.97 -9.46
CA GLN A 53 11.74 9.21 -10.85
C GLN A 53 10.33 8.70 -11.11
N GLU A 54 9.45 9.56 -11.61
CA GLU A 54 8.11 9.16 -12.02
C GLU A 54 8.18 8.37 -13.32
N ALA A 55 7.60 7.17 -13.31
CA ALA A 55 7.35 6.39 -14.51
C ALA A 55 6.12 6.94 -15.24
N ALA A 56 6.05 6.66 -16.54
CA ALA A 56 4.85 6.95 -17.31
C ALA A 56 3.61 6.27 -16.67
N PRO A 57 2.47 6.97 -16.53
CA PRO A 57 1.23 6.37 -16.07
C PRO A 57 0.85 5.18 -16.96
N LYS A 58 0.45 4.09 -16.32
CA LYS A 58 0.03 2.85 -16.97
C LYS A 58 -1.42 2.55 -16.65
N SER A 59 -2.00 1.61 -17.38
CA SER A 59 -3.35 1.15 -17.09
C SER A 59 -3.45 -0.37 -17.08
N VAL A 60 -4.37 -0.89 -16.26
CA VAL A 60 -4.72 -2.32 -16.23
C VAL A 60 -6.20 -2.43 -16.52
N ASP A 61 -6.57 -3.36 -17.39
CA ASP A 61 -7.97 -3.67 -17.62
C ASP A 61 -8.58 -4.34 -16.39
N HIS A 62 -9.79 -3.93 -16.03
CA HIS A 62 -10.52 -4.50 -14.90
C HIS A 62 -11.13 -5.87 -15.28
N ASP A 63 -10.26 -6.85 -15.55
CA ASP A 63 -10.62 -8.23 -15.86
C ASP A 63 -10.92 -9.06 -14.61
N ASP A 64 -11.51 -10.25 -14.77
CA ASP A 64 -11.86 -11.15 -13.65
C ASP A 64 -10.68 -11.44 -12.72
N SER A 65 -9.46 -11.54 -13.28
CA SER A 65 -8.25 -11.80 -12.51
C SER A 65 -7.84 -10.59 -11.66
N THR A 66 -7.97 -9.39 -12.19
CA THR A 66 -7.67 -8.12 -11.53
C THR A 66 -8.71 -7.84 -10.46
N THR A 67 -9.99 -8.05 -10.74
CA THR A 67 -11.06 -7.97 -9.75
C THR A 67 -10.82 -8.95 -8.59
N ALA A 68 -10.45 -10.21 -8.88
CA ALA A 68 -10.15 -11.18 -7.84
C ALA A 68 -8.99 -10.76 -6.93
N LEU A 69 -7.91 -10.19 -7.50
CA LEU A 69 -6.77 -9.67 -6.75
C LEU A 69 -7.18 -8.49 -5.84
N VAL A 70 -7.95 -7.54 -6.38
CA VAL A 70 -8.41 -6.36 -5.62
C VAL A 70 -9.39 -6.79 -4.51
N ASP A 71 -10.28 -7.74 -4.79
CA ASP A 71 -11.20 -8.33 -3.81
C ASP A 71 -10.45 -9.04 -2.67
N GLU A 72 -9.40 -9.80 -3.01
CA GLU A 72 -8.54 -10.46 -2.03
C GLU A 72 -7.83 -9.42 -1.15
N LEU A 73 -7.25 -8.39 -1.77
CA LEU A 73 -6.58 -7.29 -1.06
C LEU A 73 -7.53 -6.58 -0.09
N HIS A 74 -8.70 -6.14 -0.58
CA HIS A 74 -9.70 -5.47 0.24
C HIS A 74 -10.18 -6.36 1.39
N GLY A 75 -10.39 -7.65 1.12
CA GLY A 75 -10.72 -8.65 2.14
C GLY A 75 -9.64 -8.77 3.21
N ILE A 76 -8.37 -8.83 2.82
CA ILE A 76 -7.24 -8.86 3.75
C ILE A 76 -7.24 -7.60 4.65
N LEU A 77 -7.32 -6.41 4.05
CA LEU A 77 -7.24 -5.14 4.78
C LEU A 77 -8.37 -4.96 5.80
N LYS A 78 -9.55 -5.55 5.56
CA LYS A 78 -10.65 -5.57 6.55
C LYS A 78 -10.37 -6.45 7.76
N THR A 79 -9.46 -7.42 7.66
CA THR A 79 -9.21 -8.41 8.70
C THR A 79 -8.00 -8.11 9.56
N ILE A 80 -6.98 -7.47 8.98
CA ILE A 80 -5.73 -7.20 9.68
C ILE A 80 -5.81 -5.88 10.48
N PRO A 81 -5.21 -5.82 11.68
CA PRO A 81 -5.34 -4.66 12.55
C PRO A 81 -4.63 -3.41 12.03
N MET A 82 -5.08 -2.24 12.47
CA MET A 82 -4.29 -1.00 12.41
C MET A 82 -3.67 -0.73 13.78
N GLU A 83 -2.58 0.02 13.82
CA GLU A 83 -2.01 0.49 15.07
C GLU A 83 -2.96 1.45 15.81
N ASP A 84 -2.92 1.40 17.15
CA ASP A 84 -3.71 2.27 18.02
C ASP A 84 -2.86 2.78 19.19
N PRO A 85 -2.55 4.09 19.27
CA PRO A 85 -3.02 5.16 18.39
C PRO A 85 -2.50 5.05 16.94
N LYS A 86 -3.29 5.49 15.97
CA LYS A 86 -2.89 5.48 14.55
C LYS A 86 -1.56 6.23 14.36
N GLY A 87 -0.62 5.62 13.64
CA GLY A 87 0.73 6.15 13.44
C GLY A 87 1.68 6.13 14.62
N SER A 88 1.38 5.36 15.68
CA SER A 88 2.25 5.25 16.86
C SER A 88 3.42 4.27 16.69
N GLU A 89 3.25 3.22 15.88
CA GLU A 89 4.23 2.14 15.73
C GLU A 89 4.02 1.41 14.40
N ASP A 90 5.10 0.95 13.76
CA ASP A 90 5.01 -0.05 12.71
C ASP A 90 4.81 -1.45 13.33
N ILE A 91 3.55 -1.83 13.52
CA ILE A 91 3.18 -3.13 14.10
C ILE A 91 3.48 -4.32 13.17
N TYR A 92 3.72 -4.05 11.88
CA TYR A 92 4.04 -5.07 10.88
C TYR A 92 5.55 -5.31 10.77
N GLY A 93 6.36 -4.32 11.13
CA GLY A 93 7.83 -4.40 11.16
C GLY A 93 8.41 -4.61 9.76
N MET A 94 7.82 -3.96 8.75
CA MET A 94 8.19 -4.11 7.35
C MET A 94 8.53 -2.76 6.75
N ASP A 95 9.47 -2.75 5.81
CA ASP A 95 9.86 -1.54 5.09
C ASP A 95 8.83 -1.15 4.01
N THR A 96 7.54 -1.24 4.34
CA THR A 96 6.44 -1.07 3.40
C THR A 96 5.19 -0.52 4.08
N SER A 97 4.58 0.50 3.47
CA SER A 97 3.25 0.96 3.86
C SER A 97 2.24 0.77 2.73
N ILE A 98 1.02 0.42 3.11
CA ILE A 98 -0.18 0.41 2.30
C ILE A 98 -1.12 1.47 2.86
N ALA A 99 -1.68 2.29 1.98
CA ALA A 99 -2.82 3.14 2.26
C ALA A 99 -3.93 2.79 1.27
N TRP A 100 -5.11 2.50 1.78
CA TRP A 100 -6.32 2.18 1.07
C TRP A 100 -7.43 3.13 1.50
N GLY A 101 -8.14 3.69 0.52
CA GLY A 101 -9.34 4.48 0.73
C GLY A 101 -10.42 4.07 -0.24
N SER A 102 -11.57 3.70 0.30
CA SER A 102 -12.82 3.49 -0.43
C SER A 102 -13.99 4.01 0.42
N ASP A 103 -15.21 3.97 -0.14
CA ASP A 103 -16.42 4.37 0.58
C ASP A 103 -16.68 3.53 1.85
N ASP A 104 -16.21 2.28 1.87
CA ASP A 104 -16.47 1.32 2.95
C ASP A 104 -15.25 1.03 3.86
N LEU A 105 -14.06 1.46 3.48
CA LEU A 105 -12.82 1.18 4.20
C LEU A 105 -11.81 2.30 4.01
N GLU A 106 -11.37 2.87 5.14
CA GLU A 106 -10.13 3.63 5.22
C GLU A 106 -9.14 2.80 6.04
N TRP A 107 -8.09 2.32 5.38
CA TRP A 107 -7.07 1.50 6.02
C TRP A 107 -5.71 2.04 5.64
N TYR A 108 -4.85 2.25 6.62
CA TYR A 108 -3.47 2.54 6.36
C TYR A 108 -2.64 1.99 7.51
N ASN A 109 -1.48 1.43 7.19
CA ASN A 109 -0.48 1.19 8.21
C ASN A 109 0.54 2.33 8.19
N GLY A 110 0.74 2.91 9.36
CA GLY A 110 2.06 3.35 9.75
C GLY A 110 2.13 4.60 10.61
N GLY A 111 3.22 4.67 11.38
CA GLY A 111 3.93 5.93 11.62
C GLY A 111 5.30 5.77 12.31
N PRO A 112 6.33 6.55 11.94
CA PRO A 112 6.55 7.30 10.70
C PRO A 112 7.97 7.05 10.11
N GLN A 113 8.27 7.44 8.89
CA GLN A 113 8.56 8.84 8.62
C GLN A 113 9.24 9.64 9.75
N GLY A 114 10.21 9.04 10.44
CA GLY A 114 10.98 9.63 11.53
C GLY A 114 10.29 9.49 12.89
N CYS A 115 10.38 8.29 13.51
CA CYS A 115 9.84 7.91 14.82
C CYS A 115 9.36 9.06 15.73
N GLY A 116 8.07 9.41 15.64
CA GLY A 116 7.37 10.06 16.74
C GLY A 116 7.13 9.01 17.81
N GLY A 117 8.15 8.72 18.63
CA GLY A 117 8.19 7.57 19.53
C GLY A 117 6.86 7.32 20.27
N GLY A 118 6.28 6.14 20.05
CA GLY A 118 5.06 5.68 20.68
C GLY A 118 5.00 4.15 20.68
N ASN A 119 4.04 3.59 21.41
CA ASN A 119 3.73 2.17 21.38
C ASN A 119 2.26 1.99 21.04
N SER A 120 1.99 1.14 20.07
CA SER A 120 0.64 0.69 19.77
C SER A 120 0.18 -0.28 20.85
N THR A 121 -1.04 -0.09 21.33
CA THR A 121 -1.75 -1.04 22.21
C THR A 121 -2.21 -2.29 21.44
N VAL A 122 -2.34 -2.17 20.12
CA VAL A 122 -2.62 -3.26 19.19
C VAL A 122 -1.32 -3.79 18.60
N LYS A 123 -1.17 -5.12 18.47
CA LYS A 123 -0.01 -5.76 17.86
C LYS A 123 -0.47 -6.71 16.76
N ALA A 124 0.24 -6.72 15.64
CA ALA A 124 0.01 -7.69 14.58
C ALA A 124 0.55 -9.07 14.99
N THR A 125 -0.26 -10.11 14.80
CA THR A 125 0.19 -11.50 14.93
C THR A 125 1.05 -11.92 13.74
N GLU A 126 1.69 -13.08 13.81
CA GLU A 126 2.41 -13.63 12.66
C GLU A 126 1.49 -13.94 11.47
N GLU A 127 0.22 -14.29 11.74
CA GLU A 127 -0.79 -14.47 10.70
C GLU A 127 -1.13 -13.13 10.03
N ASP A 128 -1.29 -12.06 10.81
CA ASP A 128 -1.56 -10.71 10.28
C ASP A 128 -0.39 -10.22 9.43
N LYS A 129 0.85 -10.47 9.85
CA LYS A 129 2.04 -10.15 9.08
C LYS A 129 2.10 -10.97 7.77
N ALA A 130 1.72 -12.24 7.78
CA ALA A 130 1.64 -13.04 6.57
C ALA A 130 0.59 -12.50 5.59
N LYS A 131 -0.58 -12.11 6.10
CA LYS A 131 -1.63 -11.44 5.33
C LYS A 131 -1.16 -10.09 4.76
N PHE A 132 -0.45 -9.29 5.55
CA PHE A 132 0.12 -8.03 5.08
C PHE A 132 1.15 -8.25 3.96
N LYS A 133 2.03 -9.24 4.07
CA LYS A 133 2.94 -9.63 2.97
C LYS A 133 2.19 -10.01 1.71
N ARG A 134 1.10 -10.76 1.85
CA ARG A 134 0.22 -11.12 0.72
C ARG A 134 -0.42 -9.89 0.10
N ALA A 135 -0.90 -8.93 0.91
CA ALA A 135 -1.43 -7.66 0.42
C ALA A 135 -0.39 -6.90 -0.42
N VAL A 136 0.85 -6.78 0.06
CA VAL A 136 1.96 -6.16 -0.69
C VAL A 136 2.24 -6.89 -2.01
N GLU A 137 2.26 -8.23 -1.98
CA GLU A 137 2.44 -9.05 -3.18
C GLU A 137 1.37 -8.78 -4.23
N ILE A 138 0.10 -8.71 -3.82
CA ILE A 138 -1.03 -8.42 -4.71
C ILE A 138 -0.84 -7.07 -5.41
N VAL A 139 -0.46 -6.02 -4.67
CA VAL A 139 -0.23 -4.70 -5.29
C VAL A 139 0.89 -4.76 -6.32
N ASN A 140 1.99 -5.46 -6.02
CA ASN A 140 3.08 -5.65 -6.97
C ASN A 140 2.63 -6.43 -8.22
N GLN A 141 1.75 -7.43 -8.08
CA GLN A 141 1.15 -8.13 -9.22
C GLN A 141 0.29 -7.19 -10.07
N LEU A 142 -0.52 -6.33 -9.47
CA LEU A 142 -1.32 -5.33 -10.18
C LEU A 142 -0.43 -4.34 -10.95
N VAL A 143 0.64 -3.85 -10.34
CA VAL A 143 1.60 -2.95 -10.99
C VAL A 143 2.32 -3.63 -12.16
N ASN A 144 2.70 -4.91 -12.00
CA ASN A 144 3.39 -5.67 -13.05
C ASN A 144 2.49 -6.03 -14.22
N LYS A 145 1.16 -6.14 -14.00
CA LYS A 145 0.17 -6.30 -15.06
C LYS A 145 -0.04 -5.04 -15.90
N ALA A 146 0.39 -3.88 -15.40
CA ALA A 146 0.16 -2.60 -16.05
C ALA A 146 0.99 -2.45 -17.33
N GLU A 147 0.30 -2.17 -18.42
CA GLU A 147 0.88 -1.87 -19.73
C GLU A 147 0.97 -0.35 -19.96
#